data_AF-F5P1P3-F1
#
_entry.id   AF-F5P1P3-F1
#
_cell.length_a   1.000
_cell.length_b   1.000
_cell.length_c   1.000
_cell.angle_alpha   90.00
_cell.angle_beta   90.00
_cell.angle_gamma   90.00
#
_symmetry.space_group_name_H-M   'P 1'
#
loop_
_entity.id
_entity.type
_entity.pdbx_description
1 polymer ?
#
loop_
_entity_poly.entity_id
_entity_poly.type
_entity_poly.pdbx_seq_one_letter_code
_entity_poly.pdbx_strand_id
1 'polypeptide(L)'
;MKRIGKRLLMLIAIVSGMCFYASVLMATTPAVELELQILNAIFLGILCGIGMLYFQDLMPEKIGSATTLYANTSRVGWIIAGSVDGIMVEIWSYHALFWLAIGMLGITMICLLFIKDI
;
A
#
# COMPACT_ATOMS: atom_id res chain seq x y z
N MET A 1 11.15 19.98 -11.66
CA MET A 1 9.75 20.24 -11.22
C MET A 1 8.80 19.02 -11.23
N LYS A 2 9.19 17.78 -11.61
CA LYS A 2 8.24 16.64 -11.73
C LYS A 2 8.30 15.53 -10.65
N ARG A 3 9.30 15.49 -9.74
CA ARG A 3 9.41 14.44 -8.70
C ARG A 3 8.49 14.65 -7.48
N ILE A 4 8.31 15.90 -7.04
CA ILE A 4 7.54 16.24 -5.83
C ILE A 4 6.08 15.78 -5.92
N GLY A 5 5.46 15.90 -7.10
CA GLY A 5 4.07 15.47 -7.31
C GLY A 5 3.87 13.96 -7.11
N LYS A 6 4.76 13.13 -7.64
CA LYS A 6 4.63 11.67 -7.53
C LYS A 6 4.84 11.18 -6.10
N ARG A 7 5.81 11.75 -5.38
CA ARG A 7 6.04 11.44 -3.97
C ARG A 7 4.85 11.83 -3.10
N LEU A 8 4.28 13.02 -3.33
CA LEU A 8 3.08 13.47 -2.63
C LEU A 8 1.88 12.55 -2.91
N LEU A 9 1.69 12.12 -4.17
CA LEU A 9 0.62 11.17 -4.51
C LEU A 9 0.81 9.83 -3.78
N MET A 10 2.03 9.30 -3.72
CA MET A 10 2.33 8.08 -2.95
C MET A 10 2.06 8.26 -1.44
N LEU A 11 2.37 9.42 -0.87
CA LEU A 11 2.04 9.73 0.53
C LEU A 11 0.52 9.80 0.75
N ILE A 12 -0.22 10.45 -0.15
CA ILE A 12 -1.69 10.52 -0.08
C ILE A 12 -2.28 9.11 -0.14
N ALA A 13 -1.75 8.24 -1.00
CA ALA A 13 -2.18 6.84 -1.07
C ALA A 13 -1.99 6.14 0.28
N ILE A 14 -0.80 6.21 0.87
CA ILE A 14 -0.50 5.54 2.15
C ILE A 14 -1.37 6.09 3.30
N VAL A 15 -1.55 7.42 3.36
CA VAL A 15 -2.43 8.05 4.36
C VAL A 15 -3.87 7.59 4.18
N SER A 16 -4.38 7.59 2.95
CA SER A 16 -5.73 7.10 2.63
C SER A 16 -5.90 5.64 3.04
N GLY A 17 -4.92 4.79 2.75
CA GLY A 17 -4.91 3.37 3.16
C GLY A 17 -4.91 3.20 4.68
N MET A 18 -4.12 3.98 5.41
CA MET A 18 -4.12 3.92 6.88
C MET A 18 -5.47 4.36 7.46
N CYS A 19 -6.05 5.45 6.95
CA CYS A 19 -7.39 5.89 7.35
C CYS A 19 -8.45 4.83 7.03
N PHE A 20 -8.35 4.16 5.87
CA PHE A 20 -9.25 3.06 5.50
C PHE A 20 -9.17 1.91 6.52
N TYR A 21 -7.98 1.31 6.71
CA TYR A 21 -7.85 0.16 7.62
C TYR A 21 -8.16 0.51 9.08
N ALA A 22 -7.83 1.72 9.54
CA ALA A 22 -8.21 2.18 10.88
C ALA A 22 -9.72 2.36 11.03
N SER A 23 -10.41 2.85 9.99
CA SER A 23 -11.87 3.03 10.02
C SER A 23 -12.61 1.70 9.91
N VAL A 24 -12.09 0.73 9.14
CA VAL A 24 -12.65 -0.62 9.04
C VAL A 24 -12.67 -1.32 10.41
N LEU A 25 -11.66 -1.09 11.27
CA LEU A 25 -11.66 -1.62 12.65
C LEU A 25 -12.84 -1.13 13.50
N MET A 26 -13.43 0.03 13.16
CA MET A 26 -14.59 0.59 13.87
C MET A 26 -15.90 0.37 13.11
N ALA A 27 -15.85 -0.06 11.86
CA ALA A 27 -17.01 -0.27 11.02
C ALA A 27 -17.80 -1.50 11.49
N THR A 28 -19.05 -1.27 11.90
CA THR A 28 -19.92 -2.33 12.43
C THR A 28 -21.01 -2.74 11.44
N THR A 29 -21.21 -1.97 10.37
CA THR A 29 -22.28 -2.19 9.38
C THR A 29 -21.75 -2.18 7.94
N PRO A 30 -22.33 -3.00 7.04
CA PRO A 30 -21.91 -3.06 5.64
C PRO A 30 -22.05 -1.73 4.88
N ALA A 31 -22.99 -0.87 5.29
CA ALA A 31 -23.17 0.45 4.70
C ALA A 31 -21.94 1.34 4.92
N VAL A 32 -21.35 1.29 6.12
CA VAL A 32 -20.13 2.04 6.45
C VAL A 32 -18.94 1.51 5.66
N GLU A 33 -18.82 0.19 5.49
CA GLU A 33 -17.75 -0.40 4.67
C GLU A 33 -17.84 0.04 3.20
N LEU A 34 -19.04 0.17 2.65
CA LEU A 34 -19.26 0.67 1.28
C LEU A 34 -18.78 2.11 1.12
N GLU A 35 -19.09 2.98 2.07
CA GLU A 35 -18.62 4.38 2.05
C GLU A 35 -17.10 4.46 2.14
N LEU A 36 -16.49 3.62 2.98
CA LEU A 36 -15.04 3.54 3.14
C LEU A 36 -14.31 3.07 1.88
N GLN A 37 -14.98 2.41 0.92
CA GLN A 37 -14.36 2.01 -0.35
C GLN A 37 -13.81 3.19 -1.15
N ILE A 38 -14.31 4.42 -0.94
CA ILE A 38 -13.75 5.62 -1.58
C ILE A 38 -12.27 5.79 -1.17
N LEU A 39 -11.94 5.58 0.10
CA LEU A 39 -10.55 5.68 0.59
C LEU A 39 -9.67 4.56 0.03
N ASN A 40 -10.22 3.35 -0.06
CA ASN A 40 -9.53 2.21 -0.66
C ASN A 40 -9.30 2.39 -2.17
N ALA A 41 -10.28 2.95 -2.88
CA ALA A 41 -10.19 3.26 -4.30
C ALA A 41 -9.10 4.31 -4.59
N ILE A 42 -8.98 5.34 -3.73
CA ILE A 42 -7.88 6.31 -3.82
C ILE A 42 -6.53 5.60 -3.62
N PHE A 43 -6.42 4.76 -2.58
CA PHE A 43 -5.19 4.03 -2.27
C PHE A 43 -4.73 3.14 -3.43
N LEU A 44 -5.58 2.19 -3.84
CA LEU A 44 -5.27 1.25 -4.92
C LEU A 44 -5.14 1.95 -6.28
N GLY A 45 -5.96 2.97 -6.55
CA GLY A 45 -5.91 3.74 -7.79
C GLY A 45 -4.57 4.43 -8.00
N ILE A 46 -4.03 5.07 -6.96
CA ILE A 46 -2.71 5.70 -7.03
C ILE A 46 -1.61 4.64 -7.11
N LEU A 47 -1.68 3.59 -6.28
CA LEU A 47 -0.67 2.52 -6.25
C LEU A 47 -0.54 1.83 -7.62
N CYS A 48 -1.66 1.45 -8.23
CA CYS A 48 -1.69 0.83 -9.55
C CYS A 48 -1.34 1.82 -10.68
N GLY A 49 -1.77 3.07 -10.56
CA GLY A 49 -1.59 4.08 -11.61
C GLY A 49 -0.17 4.60 -11.74
N ILE A 50 0.50 4.88 -10.61
CA ILE A 50 1.83 5.52 -10.61
C ILE A 50 2.90 4.75 -9.84
N GLY A 51 2.58 3.67 -9.12
CA GLY A 51 3.55 2.96 -8.28
C GLY A 51 4.75 2.42 -9.06
N MET A 52 4.50 1.83 -10.24
CA MET A 52 5.58 1.37 -11.12
C MET A 52 6.43 2.52 -11.65
N LEU A 53 5.80 3.62 -12.11
CA LEU A 53 6.54 4.80 -12.59
C LEU A 53 7.38 5.43 -11.48
N TYR A 54 6.89 5.45 -10.25
CA TYR A 54 7.63 5.94 -9.10
C TYR A 54 8.89 5.09 -8.85
N PHE A 55 8.77 3.77 -8.96
CA PHE A 55 9.89 2.86 -8.81
C PHE A 55 10.90 2.95 -9.96
N GLN A 56 10.44 3.13 -11.19
CA GLN A 56 11.30 3.38 -12.34
C GLN A 56 12.07 4.71 -12.20
N ASP A 57 11.43 5.77 -11.69
CA ASP A 57 12.07 7.07 -11.47
C ASP A 57 13.17 7.05 -10.38
N LEU A 58 13.11 6.08 -9.46
CA LEU A 58 14.14 5.83 -8.45
C LEU A 58 15.39 5.14 -9.03
N MET A 59 15.26 4.46 -10.17
CA MET A 59 16.36 3.75 -10.86
C MET A 59 16.38 4.07 -12.36
N PRO A 60 16.57 5.35 -12.75
CA PRO A 60 16.40 5.80 -14.14
C PRO A 60 17.40 5.18 -15.12
N GLU A 61 18.59 4.78 -14.64
CA GLU A 61 19.60 4.13 -15.48
C GLU A 61 19.25 2.67 -15.83
N LYS A 62 18.29 2.06 -15.11
CA LYS A 62 17.95 0.63 -15.23
C LYS A 62 16.43 0.40 -15.22
N ILE A 63 15.68 1.13 -16.05
CA ILE A 63 14.21 1.08 -16.09
C ILE A 63 13.65 -0.34 -16.30
N GLY A 64 14.29 -1.14 -17.15
CA GLY A 64 13.91 -2.55 -17.35
C GLY A 64 14.04 -3.38 -16.06
N SER A 65 15.15 -3.21 -15.35
CA SER A 65 15.39 -3.89 -14.07
C SER A 65 14.41 -3.42 -12.99
N ALA A 66 14.14 -2.11 -12.92
CA ALA A 66 13.17 -1.53 -11.98
C ALA A 66 11.76 -2.12 -12.19
N THR A 67 11.34 -2.27 -13.45
CA THR A 67 10.04 -2.87 -13.81
C THR A 67 9.96 -4.33 -13.41
N THR A 68 10.99 -5.12 -13.74
CA THR A 68 11.07 -6.53 -13.38
C THR A 68 11.09 -6.71 -11.86
N LEU A 69 11.87 -5.91 -11.15
CA LEU A 69 11.92 -5.95 -9.68
C LEU A 69 10.55 -5.61 -9.09
N TYR A 70 9.91 -4.52 -9.53
CA TYR A 70 8.58 -4.13 -9.07
C TYR A 70 7.54 -5.24 -9.31
N ALA A 71 7.50 -5.81 -10.50
CA ALA A 71 6.55 -6.87 -10.84
C ALA A 71 6.80 -8.17 -10.06
N ASN A 72 8.07 -8.59 -9.94
CA ASN A 72 8.42 -9.80 -9.18
C ASN A 72 8.14 -9.63 -7.69
N THR A 73 8.56 -8.51 -7.09
CA THR A 73 8.29 -8.22 -5.68
C THR A 73 6.80 -8.09 -5.41
N SER A 74 6.03 -7.45 -6.30
CA SER A 74 4.57 -7.35 -6.14
C SER A 74 3.91 -8.73 -6.15
N ARG A 75 4.27 -9.60 -7.10
CA ARG A 75 3.73 -10.97 -7.17
C ARG A 75 4.09 -11.80 -5.94
N VAL A 76 5.34 -11.72 -5.49
CA VAL A 76 5.78 -12.39 -4.26
C VAL A 76 5.00 -11.85 -3.06
N GLY A 77 4.80 -10.53 -2.99
CA GLY A 77 3.97 -9.88 -1.98
C GLY A 77 2.55 -10.43 -1.96
N TRP A 78 1.89 -10.56 -3.11
CA TRP A 78 0.56 -11.15 -3.22
C TRP A 78 0.50 -12.61 -2.75
N ILE A 79 1.50 -13.43 -3.09
CA ILE A 79 1.57 -14.83 -2.66
C ILE A 79 1.70 -14.91 -1.13
N ILE A 80 2.63 -14.13 -0.56
CA ILE A 80 2.86 -14.11 0.89
C ILE A 80 1.64 -13.55 1.62
N ALA A 81 1.05 -12.45 1.14
CA ALA A 81 -0.12 -11.83 1.75
C ALA A 81 -1.29 -12.81 1.82
N GLY A 82 -1.63 -13.49 0.72
CA GLY A 82 -2.72 -14.47 0.73
C GLY A 82 -2.52 -15.62 1.73
N SER A 83 -1.28 -16.11 1.87
CA SER A 83 -0.96 -17.14 2.87
C SER A 83 -1.02 -16.59 4.31
N VAL A 84 -0.47 -15.40 4.55
CA VAL A 84 -0.49 -14.76 5.87
C VAL A 84 -1.92 -14.45 6.29
N ASP A 85 -2.73 -13.90 5.40
CA ASP A 85 -4.14 -13.58 5.67
C ASP A 85 -4.90 -14.81 6.16
N GLY A 86 -4.78 -15.95 5.46
CA GLY A 86 -5.43 -17.20 5.86
C GLY A 86 -5.03 -17.66 7.27
N ILE A 87 -3.73 -17.65 7.58
CA ILE A 87 -3.20 -18.07 8.88
C ILE A 87 -3.68 -17.11 9.99
N MET A 88 -3.65 -15.80 9.74
CA MET A 88 -4.04 -14.78 10.70
C MET A 88 -5.54 -14.85 11.05
N VAL A 89 -6.40 -15.06 10.04
CA VAL A 89 -7.85 -15.25 10.26
C VAL A 89 -8.10 -16.52 11.08
N GLU A 90 -7.43 -17.62 10.73
CA GLU A 90 -7.65 -18.92 11.36
C GLU A 90 -7.22 -18.95 12.85
N ILE A 91 -6.07 -18.34 13.17
CA ILE A 91 -5.46 -18.46 14.50
C ILE A 91 -5.87 -17.32 15.45
N TRP A 92 -5.95 -16.08 14.96
CA TRP A 92 -6.11 -14.91 15.84
C TRP A 92 -7.46 -14.20 15.71
N SER A 93 -7.95 -13.98 14.49
CA SER A 93 -9.19 -13.25 14.11
C SER A 93 -8.90 -12.14 13.09
N TYR A 94 -9.93 -11.72 12.36
CA TYR A 94 -9.89 -10.63 11.38
C TYR A 94 -9.33 -9.31 11.96
N HIS A 95 -9.59 -9.00 13.24
CA HIS A 95 -9.05 -7.79 13.85
C HIS A 95 -7.52 -7.75 13.89
N ALA A 96 -6.85 -8.88 14.16
CA ALA A 96 -5.39 -8.94 14.19
C ALA A 96 -4.78 -8.66 12.80
N LEU A 97 -5.50 -9.09 11.76
CA LEU A 97 -5.14 -8.90 10.37
C LEU A 97 -5.13 -7.42 9.95
N PHE A 98 -6.16 -6.68 10.37
CA PHE A 98 -6.22 -5.24 10.12
C PHE A 98 -5.13 -4.47 10.87
N TRP A 99 -4.80 -4.87 12.11
CA TRP A 99 -3.66 -4.29 12.84
C TRP A 99 -2.32 -4.56 12.14
N LEU A 100 -2.13 -5.76 11.60
CA LEU A 100 -0.95 -6.11 10.80
C LEU A 100 -0.86 -5.21 9.55
N ALA A 101 -1.97 -5.03 8.83
CA ALA A 101 -2.03 -4.17 7.64
C ALA A 101 -1.66 -2.72 7.94
N ILE A 102 -2.17 -2.16 9.06
CA ILE A 102 -1.79 -0.82 9.54
C ILE A 102 -0.29 -0.77 9.85
N GLY A 103 0.25 -1.80 10.50
CA GLY A 103 1.69 -1.90 10.78
C GLY A 103 2.55 -1.89 9.51
N MET A 104 2.15 -2.66 8.49
CA MET A 104 2.86 -2.70 7.20
C MET A 104 2.79 -1.37 6.43
N LEU A 105 1.65 -0.67 6.47
CA LEU A 105 1.54 0.68 5.92
C LEU A 105 2.40 1.69 6.69
N GLY A 106 2.50 1.56 8.01
CA GLY A 106 3.40 2.36 8.84
C GLY A 106 4.86 2.17 8.45
N ILE A 107 5.30 0.92 8.26
CA ILE A 107 6.66 0.61 7.76
C ILE A 107 6.87 1.24 6.38
N THR A 108 5.88 1.12 5.49
CA THR A 108 5.96 1.72 4.14
C THR A 108 6.08 3.24 4.21
N MET A 109 5.33 3.89 5.09
CA MET A 109 5.42 5.34 5.31
C MET A 109 6.82 5.73 5.78
N ILE A 110 7.37 5.02 6.76
CA ILE A 110 8.74 5.25 7.25
C ILE A 110 9.74 5.08 6.10
N CYS A 111 9.70 3.98 5.37
CA CYS A 111 10.58 3.76 4.22
C CYS A 111 10.50 4.90 3.19
N LEU A 112 9.30 5.40 2.88
CA LEU A 112 9.12 6.48 1.91
C LEU A 112 9.63 7.84 2.42
N LEU A 113 9.60 8.07 3.73
CA LEU A 113 10.20 9.25 4.36
C LEU A 113 11.74 9.17 4.35
N PHE A 114 12.32 7.98 4.54
CA PHE A 114 13.76 7.76 4.55
C PHE A 114 14.42 7.76 3.17
N ILE A 115 13.66 7.51 2.09
CA ILE A 115 14.17 7.64 0.73
C ILE A 115 14.57 9.10 0.49
N LYS A 116 15.88 9.33 0.41
CA LYS A 116 16.48 10.61 0.04
C LYS A 116 16.46 10.71 -1.47
N ASP A 117 15.72 11.67 -2.00
CA ASP A 117 15.76 12.04 -3.41
C ASP A 117 17.21 12.45 -3.76
N ILE A 118 17.99 11.53 -4.34
CA ILE A 118 19.31 11.82 -4.95
C ILE A 118 19.10 12.52 -6.29
#